data_AF-A0A5M7P734-F1
#
_entry.id   AF-A0A5M7P734-F1
#
_cell.length_a   1.000
_cell.length_b   1.000
_cell.length_c   1.000
_cell.angle_alpha   90.00
_cell.angle_beta   90.00
_cell.angle_gamma   90.00
#
_symmetry.space_group_name_H-M   'P 1'
#
loop_
_entity.id
_entity.type
_entity.pdbx_description
1 polymer ?
#
loop_
_entity_poly.entity_id
_entity_poly.type
_entity_poly.pdbx_seq_one_letter_code
_entity_poly.pdbx_strand_id
1 'polypeptide(L)'
;MMSRMKIALVSLMLLVCTPLFAATLSDIKVANGDNQATITLNFAGQPVYAFFSLHNPNRVVLDVRQSGVVQGLPLNFSGENIVKRIRTSTPKDKQSVRLVFELTQAGKTRAVTQRNGNSYSVVFTITGKPPAVTRSVPAPVTAPTRVPTQSAAAANPFNSNPVT
;
A
#
# COMPACT_ATOMS: atom_id res chain seq x y z
N MET A 1 -17.01 -54.18 30.02
CA MET A 1 -15.69 -53.53 29.90
C MET A 1 -15.62 -52.51 28.75
N MET A 2 -16.07 -52.85 27.52
CA MET A 2 -16.04 -51.92 26.36
C MET A 2 -16.73 -50.55 26.57
N SER A 3 -17.86 -50.47 27.28
CA SER A 3 -18.57 -49.19 27.43
C SER A 3 -17.82 -48.17 28.28
N ARG A 4 -17.04 -48.62 29.28
CA ARG A 4 -16.22 -47.74 30.12
C ARG A 4 -15.01 -47.17 29.37
N MET A 5 -14.43 -47.97 28.47
CA MET A 5 -13.31 -47.53 27.62
C MET A 5 -13.75 -46.52 26.57
N LYS A 6 -14.95 -46.68 25.98
CA LYS A 6 -15.53 -45.70 25.05
C LYS A 6 -15.85 -44.38 25.74
N ILE A 7 -16.39 -44.41 26.97
CA ILE A 7 -16.67 -43.19 27.75
C ILE A 7 -15.36 -42.49 28.11
N ALA A 8 -14.33 -43.22 28.56
CA ALA A 8 -13.02 -42.64 28.85
C ALA A 8 -12.38 -41.99 27.61
N LEU A 9 -12.51 -42.63 26.44
CA LEU A 9 -12.00 -42.09 25.17
C LEU A 9 -12.74 -40.81 24.76
N VAL A 10 -14.07 -40.77 24.90
CA VAL A 10 -14.88 -39.57 24.61
C VAL A 10 -14.54 -38.44 25.58
N SER A 11 -14.42 -38.73 26.88
CA SER A 11 -14.02 -37.72 27.88
C SER A 11 -12.62 -37.16 27.60
N LEU A 12 -11.66 -38.01 27.21
CA LEU A 12 -10.31 -37.57 26.84
C LEU A 12 -10.33 -36.71 25.58
N MET A 13 -11.17 -37.04 24.60
CA MET A 13 -11.32 -36.27 23.36
C MET A 13 -11.95 -34.89 23.61
N LEU A 14 -12.96 -34.78 24.49
CA LEU A 14 -13.54 -33.50 24.88
C LEU A 14 -12.54 -32.61 25.65
N LEU A 15 -11.61 -33.20 26.41
CA LEU A 15 -10.59 -32.47 27.18
C LEU A 15 -9.57 -31.73 26.29
N VAL A 16 -9.37 -32.19 25.06
CA VAL A 16 -8.42 -31.58 24.09
C VAL A 16 -9.07 -30.45 23.29
N CYS A 17 -10.38 -30.21 23.43
CA CYS A 17 -11.08 -29.18 22.69
C CYS A 17 -10.88 -27.80 23.37
N THR A 18 -9.86 -27.05 22.94
CA THR A 18 -9.68 -25.67 23.36
C THR A 18 -10.60 -24.75 22.54
N PRO A 19 -11.42 -23.89 23.18
CA PRO A 19 -12.20 -22.91 22.44
C PRO A 19 -11.26 -21.88 21.80
N LEU A 20 -11.25 -21.82 20.47
CA LEU A 20 -10.68 -20.68 19.76
C LEU A 20 -11.65 -19.50 19.91
N PHE A 21 -11.37 -18.61 20.87
CA PHE A 21 -12.04 -17.32 20.91
C PHE A 21 -11.62 -16.52 19.67
N ALA A 22 -12.61 -16.11 18.86
CA ALA A 22 -12.35 -15.19 17.75
C ALA A 22 -11.87 -13.85 18.32
N ALA A 23 -10.80 -13.31 17.76
CA ALA A 23 -10.29 -12.01 18.21
C ALA A 23 -11.29 -10.92 17.88
N THR A 24 -11.59 -10.04 18.83
CA THR A 24 -12.51 -8.93 18.62
C THR A 24 -11.75 -7.65 18.33
N LEU A 25 -12.12 -6.96 17.25
CA LEU A 25 -11.57 -5.64 16.91
C LEU A 25 -12.07 -4.62 17.93
N SER A 26 -11.15 -4.01 18.68
CA SER A 26 -11.48 -3.07 19.76
C SER A 26 -11.26 -1.62 19.37
N ASP A 27 -10.29 -1.33 18.51
CA ASP A 27 -9.92 0.05 18.17
C ASP A 27 -9.23 0.13 16.79
N ILE A 28 -9.38 1.27 16.12
CA ILE A 28 -8.72 1.59 14.85
C ILE A 28 -8.05 2.95 14.99
N LYS A 29 -6.72 2.98 14.98
CA LYS A 29 -5.93 4.22 14.95
C LYS A 29 -5.39 4.45 13.56
N VAL A 30 -5.45 5.70 13.10
CA VAL A 30 -5.04 6.06 11.74
C VAL A 30 -4.10 7.26 11.81
N ALA A 31 -2.87 7.06 11.35
CA ALA A 31 -1.97 8.15 10.95
C ALA A 31 -1.98 8.19 9.42
N ASN A 32 -2.51 9.25 8.82
CA ASN A 32 -2.73 9.35 7.38
C ASN A 32 -2.00 10.58 6.85
N GLY A 33 -1.11 10.37 5.89
CA GLY A 33 -0.45 11.43 5.13
C GLY A 33 -0.69 11.25 3.63
N ASP A 34 -0.14 12.17 2.84
CA ASP A 34 -0.26 12.23 1.38
C ASP A 34 0.28 10.99 0.65
N ASN A 35 1.42 10.46 1.13
CA ASN A 35 2.15 9.35 0.51
C ASN A 35 2.30 8.12 1.41
N GLN A 36 1.94 8.22 2.69
CA GLN A 36 1.96 7.07 3.60
C GLN A 36 0.83 7.14 4.60
N ALA A 37 0.19 6.00 4.85
CA ALA A 37 -0.71 5.81 5.97
C ALA A 37 -0.29 4.62 6.82
N THR A 38 -0.41 4.78 8.13
CA THR A 38 -0.29 3.71 9.11
C THR A 38 -1.63 3.53 9.82
N ILE A 39 -2.25 2.37 9.64
CA ILE A 39 -3.52 1.98 10.24
C ILE A 39 -3.24 0.87 11.25
N THR A 40 -3.47 1.14 12.53
CA THR A 40 -3.30 0.18 13.61
C THR A 40 -4.66 -0.32 14.06
N LEU A 41 -4.92 -1.61 13.84
CA LEU A 41 -6.13 -2.28 14.33
C LEU A 41 -5.78 -3.04 15.60
N ASN A 42 -6.45 -2.75 16.70
CA ASN A 42 -6.23 -3.42 17.99
C ASN A 42 -7.26 -4.52 18.21
N PHE A 43 -6.82 -5.65 18.77
CA PHE A 43 -7.63 -6.83 18.97
C PHE A 43 -7.50 -7.36 20.40
N ALA A 44 -8.62 -7.78 20.97
CA ALA A 44 -8.63 -8.62 22.15
C ALA A 44 -8.51 -10.10 21.72
N GLY A 45 -7.33 -10.69 21.92
CA GLY A 45 -6.98 -12.00 21.39
C GLY A 45 -6.24 -11.94 20.05
N GLN A 46 -5.65 -13.06 19.64
CA GLN A 46 -4.82 -13.13 18.43
C GLN A 46 -5.68 -13.13 17.17
N PRO A 47 -5.57 -12.13 16.28
CA PRO A 47 -6.42 -12.05 15.10
C PRO A 47 -5.98 -13.04 14.02
N VAL A 48 -6.96 -13.70 13.41
CA VAL A 48 -6.78 -14.41 12.14
C VAL A 48 -7.34 -13.52 11.04
N TYR A 49 -6.49 -13.09 10.11
CA TYR A 49 -6.88 -12.17 9.05
C TYR A 49 -6.17 -12.48 7.73
N ALA A 50 -6.74 -11.96 6.65
CA ALA A 50 -6.11 -11.91 5.33
C ALA A 50 -6.40 -10.55 4.69
N PHE A 51 -5.51 -10.08 3.83
CA PHE A 51 -5.76 -8.85 3.09
C PHE A 51 -5.33 -8.99 1.63
N PHE A 52 -5.93 -8.17 0.77
CA PHE A 52 -5.60 -8.10 -0.65
C PHE A 52 -5.89 -6.70 -1.19
N SER A 53 -5.25 -6.36 -2.30
CA SER A 53 -5.48 -5.08 -2.98
C SER A 53 -6.39 -5.25 -4.20
N LEU A 54 -7.22 -4.24 -4.46
CA LEU A 54 -8.02 -4.10 -5.68
C LEU A 54 -7.60 -2.84 -6.43
N HIS A 55 -7.74 -2.89 -7.75
CA HIS A 55 -7.62 -1.72 -8.63
C HIS A 55 -9.01 -1.34 -9.18
N ASN A 56 -9.14 -0.10 -9.68
CA ASN A 56 -10.36 0.43 -10.30
C ASN A 56 -11.62 0.39 -9.40
N PRO A 57 -11.69 1.17 -8.29
CA PRO A 57 -10.67 2.06 -7.73
C PRO A 57 -9.67 1.34 -6.81
N ASN A 58 -8.56 2.02 -6.48
CA ASN A 58 -7.51 1.51 -5.59
C ASN A 58 -8.05 1.30 -4.17
N ARG A 59 -7.97 0.06 -3.68
CA ARG A 59 -8.46 -0.33 -2.35
C ARG A 59 -7.56 -1.39 -1.74
N VAL A 60 -7.48 -1.39 -0.42
CA VAL A 60 -7.01 -2.53 0.37
C VAL A 60 -8.21 -3.10 1.11
N VAL A 61 -8.41 -4.40 0.99
CA VAL A 61 -9.48 -5.13 1.65
C VAL A 61 -8.86 -6.01 2.73
N LEU A 62 -9.42 -5.95 3.94
CA LEU A 62 -9.01 -6.73 5.09
C LEU A 62 -10.20 -7.59 5.56
N ASP A 63 -10.01 -8.91 5.53
CA ASP A 63 -10.92 -9.89 6.10
C ASP A 63 -10.38 -10.34 7.45
N VAL A 64 -11.16 -10.18 8.51
CA VAL A 64 -10.80 -10.64 9.86
C VAL A 64 -11.81 -11.66 10.33
N ARG A 65 -11.33 -12.78 10.90
CA ARG A 65 -12.16 -13.78 11.59
C ARG A 65 -12.68 -13.20 12.91
N GLN A 66 -13.89 -12.65 12.86
CA GLN A 66 -14.66 -12.22 14.01
C GLN A 66 -16.14 -12.13 13.60
N SER A 67 -17.02 -12.25 14.59
CA SER A 67 -18.46 -12.01 14.41
C SER A 67 -18.86 -10.69 15.07
N GLY A 68 -19.93 -10.06 14.55
CA GLY A 68 -20.48 -8.84 15.11
C GLY A 68 -20.24 -7.62 14.24
N VAL A 69 -20.77 -6.48 14.69
CA VAL A 69 -20.70 -5.21 13.98
C VAL A 69 -19.51 -4.41 14.47
N VAL A 70 -18.69 -3.90 13.54
CA VAL A 70 -17.66 -2.91 13.85
C VAL A 70 -18.30 -1.53 13.92
N GLN A 71 -18.21 -0.90 15.09
CA GLN A 71 -18.75 0.44 15.33
C GLN A 71 -17.76 1.53 14.90
N GLY A 72 -18.24 2.76 14.74
CA GLY A 72 -17.39 3.92 14.41
C GLY A 72 -16.91 3.99 12.96
N LEU A 73 -17.43 3.14 12.07
CA LEU A 73 -17.19 3.20 10.63
C LEU A 73 -18.45 3.68 9.88
N PRO A 74 -18.31 4.41 8.76
CA PRO A 74 -17.06 4.72 8.07
C PRO A 74 -16.27 5.89 8.68
N LEU A 75 -14.95 5.84 8.54
CA LEU A 75 -14.07 7.01 8.74
C LEU A 75 -13.80 7.65 7.37
N ASN A 76 -14.09 8.93 7.24
CA ASN A 76 -13.79 9.71 6.03
C ASN A 76 -12.66 10.69 6.32
N PHE A 77 -11.71 10.79 5.41
CA PHE A 77 -10.56 11.69 5.51
C PHE A 77 -10.64 12.74 4.40
N SER A 78 -10.32 13.98 4.75
CA SER A 78 -10.22 15.12 3.83
C SER A 78 -8.76 15.58 3.70
N GLY A 79 -8.49 16.50 2.79
CA GLY A 79 -7.12 16.97 2.51
C GLY A 79 -6.30 15.97 1.68
N GLU A 80 -4.98 16.19 1.64
CA GLU A 80 -4.03 15.37 0.89
C GLU A 80 -3.67 14.11 1.68
N ASN A 81 -4.51 13.09 1.58
CA ASN A 81 -4.36 11.82 2.28
C ASN A 81 -4.34 10.64 1.30
N ILE A 82 -3.51 9.64 1.54
CA ILE A 82 -3.47 8.42 0.72
C ILE A 82 -4.70 7.53 0.97
N VAL A 83 -5.19 7.47 2.21
CA VAL A 83 -6.45 6.78 2.53
C VAL A 83 -7.59 7.78 2.53
N LYS A 84 -8.56 7.60 1.62
CA LYS A 84 -9.75 8.43 1.50
C LYS A 84 -10.82 8.07 2.53
N ARG A 85 -11.04 6.77 2.72
CA ARG A 85 -12.13 6.26 3.54
C ARG A 85 -11.82 4.86 4.08
N ILE A 86 -12.18 4.60 5.33
CA ILE A 86 -12.20 3.25 5.90
C ILE A 86 -13.66 2.90 6.18
N ARG A 87 -14.13 1.75 5.69
CA ARG A 87 -15.52 1.31 5.89
C ARG A 87 -15.65 -0.19 6.03
N THR A 88 -16.78 -0.65 6.54
CA THR A 88 -17.19 -2.04 6.43
C THR A 88 -17.72 -2.36 5.02
N SER A 89 -17.66 -3.64 4.65
CA SER A 89 -18.30 -4.18 3.46
C SER A 89 -18.90 -5.55 3.78
N THR A 90 -19.58 -6.15 2.80
CA THR A 90 -20.15 -7.48 2.94
C THR A 90 -19.07 -8.47 3.37
N PRO A 91 -19.23 -9.14 4.52
CA PRO A 91 -18.29 -10.13 4.99
C PRO A 91 -18.08 -11.28 4.00
N LYS A 92 -16.93 -11.94 4.10
CA LYS A 92 -16.67 -13.19 3.39
C LYS A 92 -17.62 -14.32 3.82
N ASP A 93 -17.93 -14.38 5.11
CA ASP A 93 -18.83 -15.35 5.73
C ASP A 93 -19.36 -14.81 7.08
N LYS A 94 -20.24 -15.57 7.74
CA LYS A 94 -20.88 -15.18 9.03
C LYS A 94 -19.89 -15.03 10.19
N GLN A 95 -18.67 -15.53 10.05
CA GLN A 95 -17.63 -15.52 11.09
C GLN A 95 -16.51 -14.54 10.72
N SER A 96 -16.81 -13.59 9.84
CA SER A 96 -15.84 -12.61 9.37
C SER A 96 -16.41 -11.20 9.39
N VAL A 97 -15.51 -10.24 9.46
CA VAL A 97 -15.78 -8.84 9.11
C VAL A 97 -14.85 -8.45 7.97
N ARG A 98 -15.38 -7.71 7.00
CA ARG A 98 -14.61 -7.12 5.90
C ARG A 98 -14.49 -5.62 6.08
N LEU A 99 -13.26 -5.14 6.17
CA LEU A 99 -12.91 -3.73 6.13
C LEU A 99 -12.33 -3.37 4.75
N VAL A 100 -12.62 -2.16 4.29
CA VAL A 100 -12.11 -1.62 3.01
C VAL A 100 -11.46 -0.28 3.29
N PHE A 101 -10.18 -0.17 2.96
CA PHE A 101 -9.42 1.07 2.95
C PHE A 101 -9.40 1.58 1.50
N GLU A 102 -10.22 2.57 1.21
CA GLU A 102 -10.28 3.20 -0.10
C GLU A 102 -9.14 4.21 -0.23
N LEU A 103 -8.36 4.09 -1.31
CA LEU A 103 -7.15 4.87 -1.51
C LEU A 103 -7.34 5.93 -2.59
N THR A 104 -6.66 7.06 -2.46
CA THR A 104 -6.62 8.13 -3.47
C THR A 104 -5.69 7.79 -4.63
N GLN A 105 -4.70 6.92 -4.40
CA GLN A 105 -3.73 6.47 -5.39
C GLN A 105 -3.33 5.00 -5.18
N ALA A 106 -2.59 4.43 -6.13
CA ALA A 106 -2.04 3.09 -5.98
C ALA A 106 -0.98 3.08 -4.86
N GLY A 107 -1.01 2.05 -4.02
CA GLY A 107 -0.10 1.91 -2.88
C GLY A 107 0.34 0.48 -2.63
N LYS A 108 1.57 0.32 -2.15
CA LYS A 108 2.07 -0.96 -1.63
C LYS A 108 1.66 -1.07 -0.17
N THR A 109 1.13 -2.24 0.20
CA THR A 109 0.62 -2.50 1.55
C THR A 109 1.47 -3.56 2.24
N ARG A 110 1.79 -3.33 3.50
CA ARG A 110 2.37 -4.31 4.42
C ARG A 110 1.50 -4.39 5.66
N ALA A 111 1.37 -5.59 6.23
CA ALA A 111 0.70 -5.80 7.50
C ALA A 111 1.65 -6.55 8.44
N VAL A 112 1.76 -6.09 9.68
CA VAL A 112 2.56 -6.73 10.72
C VAL A 112 1.69 -6.93 11.96
N THR A 113 1.62 -8.17 12.43
CA THR A 113 0.97 -8.48 13.71
C THR A 113 1.97 -8.29 14.84
N GLN A 114 1.57 -7.54 15.87
CA GLN A 114 2.36 -7.30 17.07
C GLN A 114 1.55 -7.74 18.30
N ARG A 115 2.26 -8.16 19.35
CA ARG A 115 1.68 -8.48 20.64
C ARG A 115 2.09 -7.42 21.67
N ASN A 116 1.10 -6.80 22.29
CA ASN A 116 1.27 -5.78 23.31
C ASN A 116 0.66 -6.29 24.62
N GLY A 117 1.46 -7.02 25.40
CA GLY A 117 0.98 -7.72 26.60
C GLY A 117 -0.09 -8.77 26.28
N ASN A 118 -1.32 -8.51 26.73
CA ASN A 118 -2.50 -9.36 26.50
C ASN A 118 -3.28 -9.02 25.23
N SER A 119 -2.96 -7.90 24.58
CA SER A 119 -3.64 -7.45 23.37
C SER A 119 -2.76 -7.67 22.14
N TYR A 120 -3.39 -7.71 20.97
CA TYR A 120 -2.71 -7.80 19.69
C TYR A 120 -3.01 -6.58 18.86
N SER A 121 -2.08 -6.17 18.00
CA SER A 121 -2.33 -5.16 16.98
C SER A 121 -1.92 -5.67 15.62
N VAL A 122 -2.64 -5.25 14.58
CA VAL A 122 -2.24 -5.42 13.20
C VAL A 122 -1.96 -4.04 12.63
N VAL A 123 -0.69 -3.77 12.34
CA VAL A 123 -0.22 -2.50 11.80
C VAL A 123 -0.13 -2.62 10.29
N PHE A 124 -1.05 -1.95 9.59
CA PHE A 124 -1.05 -1.78 8.16
C PHE A 124 -0.27 -0.53 7.78
N THR A 125 0.78 -0.68 6.98
CA THR A 125 1.49 0.44 6.35
C THR A 125 1.19 0.44 4.86
N ILE A 126 0.60 1.53 4.38
CA ILE A 126 0.29 1.76 2.96
C ILE A 126 1.20 2.88 2.48
N THR A 127 2.07 2.59 1.53
CA THR A 127 2.97 3.59 0.93
C THR A 127 2.58 3.79 -0.53
N GLY A 128 2.31 5.04 -0.89
CA GLY A 128 2.02 5.47 -2.25
C GLY A 128 3.19 5.20 -3.19
N LYS A 129 2.88 5.18 -4.48
CA LYS A 129 3.95 5.18 -5.48
C LYS A 129 4.65 6.54 -5.39
N PRO A 130 5.99 6.61 -5.28
CA PRO A 130 6.70 7.88 -5.37
C PRO A 130 6.26 8.59 -6.65
N PRO A 131 6.02 9.91 -6.62
CA PRO A 131 5.85 10.65 -7.86
C PRO A 131 7.04 10.33 -8.75
N ALA A 132 6.77 9.97 -10.00
CA ALA A 132 7.85 9.77 -10.95
C ALA A 132 8.58 11.11 -11.03
N VAL A 133 9.80 11.17 -10.49
CA VAL A 133 10.66 12.32 -10.67
C VAL A 133 10.91 12.37 -12.16
N THR A 134 10.18 13.23 -12.86
CA THR A 134 10.55 13.64 -14.21
C THR A 134 11.90 14.30 -14.05
N ARG A 135 12.97 13.51 -14.19
CA ARG A 135 14.26 14.03 -14.58
C ARG A 135 14.01 14.69 -15.93
N SER A 136 13.79 16.00 -15.91
CA SER A 136 14.06 16.84 -17.05
C SER A 136 15.54 16.64 -17.35
N VAL A 137 15.85 15.69 -18.22
CA VAL A 137 17.14 15.68 -18.90
C VAL A 137 17.19 17.05 -19.57
N PRO A 138 18.13 17.94 -19.20
CA PRO A 138 18.28 19.18 -19.92
C PRO A 138 18.52 18.80 -21.38
N ALA A 139 17.72 19.35 -22.29
CA ALA A 139 17.99 19.21 -23.71
C ALA A 139 19.47 19.59 -23.92
N PRO A 140 20.26 18.82 -24.68
CA PRO A 140 21.62 19.20 -24.99
C PRO A 140 21.56 20.60 -25.61
N VAL A 141 22.14 21.57 -24.93
CA VAL A 141 22.33 22.91 -25.46
C VAL A 141 23.21 22.76 -26.69
N THR A 142 22.62 22.88 -27.88
CA THR A 142 23.36 22.98 -29.13
C THR A 142 24.26 24.20 -29.00
N ALA A 143 25.56 23.96 -28.80
CA ALA A 143 26.56 25.02 -28.81
C ALA A 143 26.45 25.78 -30.15
N PRO A 144 26.49 27.12 -30.16
CA PRO A 144 26.48 27.87 -31.41
C PRO A 144 27.73 27.51 -32.20
N THR A 145 27.53 27.00 -33.41
CA THR A 145 28.58 26.76 -34.40
C THR A 145 29.31 28.08 -34.65
N ARG A 146 30.58 28.14 -34.24
CA ARG A 146 31.49 29.24 -34.54
C ARG A 146 31.64 29.32 -36.06
N VAL A 147 31.13 30.38 -36.66
CA VAL A 147 31.36 30.69 -38.09
C VAL A 147 32.86 30.89 -38.30
N PRO A 148 33.52 30.19 -39.25
CA PRO A 148 34.90 30.51 -39.58
C PRO A 148 34.92 31.85 -40.34
N THR A 149 35.61 32.85 -39.77
CA THR A 149 36.01 34.07 -40.48
C THR A 149 36.85 33.71 -41.70
N GLN A 150 36.32 33.98 -42.88
CA GLN A 150 37.00 33.83 -44.17
C GLN A 150 38.12 34.88 -44.25
N SER A 151 39.37 34.45 -44.04
CA SER A 151 40.56 35.28 -44.19
C SER A 151 41.10 35.15 -45.61
N ALA A 152 41.03 36.26 -46.34
CA ALA A 152 41.88 36.73 -47.45
C ALA A 152 42.26 35.77 -48.61
N ALA A 153 41.83 36.15 -49.81
CA ALA A 153 42.67 36.10 -51.00
C ALA A 153 42.43 37.37 -51.82
N ALA A 154 43.30 38.36 -51.62
CA ALA A 154 43.39 39.53 -52.48
C ALA A 154 43.88 39.08 -53.87
N ALA A 155 43.06 39.30 -54.90
CA ALA A 155 43.47 39.09 -56.28
C ALA A 155 44.36 40.27 -56.72
N ASN A 156 45.59 39.96 -57.16
CA ASN A 156 46.56 40.94 -57.67
C ASN A 156 46.13 41.44 -59.07
N PRO A 157 46.13 42.76 -59.33
CA PRO A 157 45.62 43.34 -60.58
C PRO A 157 46.66 43.47 -61.72
N PHE A 158 47.82 42.83 -61.65
CA PHE A 158 48.89 42.93 -62.67
C PHE A 158 49.08 41.62 -63.45
N ASN A 159 48.03 41.13 -64.12
CA ASN A 159 48.27 40.21 -65.24
C ASN A 159 48.40 41.05 -66.54
N SER A 160 49.51 40.82 -67.24
CA SER A 160 49.92 41.53 -68.44
C SER A 160 49.58 40.67 -69.66
N ASN A 161 48.99 41.28 -70.68
CA ASN A 161 48.80 40.68 -72.00
C ASN A 161 50.17 40.35 -72.64
N PRO A 162 50.32 39.21 -73.34
CA PRO A 162 51.53 38.92 -74.09
C PRO A 162 51.56 39.70 -75.42
N VAL A 163 52.73 40.27 -75.71
CA VAL A 163 53.12 40.77 -77.04
C VAL A 163 53.57 39.56 -77.87
N THR A 164 52.91 39.29 -79.00
CA THR A 164 53.48 39.15 -80.36
C THR A 164 52.33 38.98 -81.34
#